data_AF-A0A7W7QXN9-F1
#
_entry.id   AF-A0A7W7QXN9-F1
#
_cell.length_a   1.000
_cell.length_b   1.000
_cell.length_c   1.000
_cell.angle_alpha   90.00
_cell.angle_beta   90.00
_cell.angle_gamma   90.00
#
_symmetry.space_group_name_H-M   'P 1'
#
loop_
_entity.id
_entity.type
_entity.pdbx_description
1 polymer ?
#
loop_
_entity_poly.entity_id
_entity_poly.type
_entity_poly.pdbx_seq_one_letter_code
_entity_poly.pdbx_strand_id
1 'polypeptide(L)'
;MNRPPDRPGAAQLRATLQELSAIEEWARRVGGGGGGGPDEYPTPVDPVLCVETMTGSGMHRVVAISSATIPAVRTPLAEAPAAALRSLVRALLDLVGHQEGPAHTKVALTAHGPRIVACRLGEAMPAQPEEAAGPVA
;
A
#
# COMPACT_ATOMS: atom_id res chain seq x y z
N MET A 1 6.15 -20.57 -20.68
CA MET A 1 5.45 -21.49 -19.76
C MET A 1 5.13 -20.72 -18.49
N ASN A 2 3.91 -20.20 -18.37
CA ASN A 2 3.49 -19.43 -17.18
C ASN A 2 3.20 -20.40 -16.04
N ARG A 3 3.97 -20.30 -14.95
CA ARG A 3 3.64 -20.97 -13.68
C ARG A 3 2.42 -20.25 -13.11
N PRO A 4 1.31 -20.94 -12.79
CA PRO A 4 0.18 -20.29 -12.13
C PRO A 4 0.66 -19.68 -10.80
N PRO A 5 0.10 -18.53 -10.36
CA PRO A 5 0.43 -18.02 -9.04
C PRO A 5 0.15 -19.12 -8.01
N ASP A 6 1.12 -19.35 -7.14
CA ASP A 6 1.00 -20.34 -6.06
C ASP A 6 -0.28 -20.04 -5.28
N ARG A 7 -1.14 -21.06 -5.11
CA ARG A 7 -2.38 -20.87 -4.33
C ARG A 7 -1.98 -20.54 -2.90
N PRO A 8 -2.48 -19.43 -2.32
CA PRO A 8 -2.11 -19.07 -0.96
C PRO A 8 -2.53 -20.20 0.00
N GLY A 9 -1.62 -20.62 0.87
CA GLY A 9 -1.94 -21.58 1.92
C GLY A 9 -2.99 -21.01 2.89
N ALA A 10 -3.75 -21.89 3.57
CA ALA A 10 -4.84 -21.47 4.45
C ALA A 10 -4.41 -20.50 5.57
N ALA A 11 -3.19 -20.66 6.11
CA ALA A 11 -2.64 -19.76 7.11
C ALA A 11 -2.41 -18.34 6.56
N GLN A 12 -1.94 -18.25 5.32
CA GLN A 12 -1.68 -16.98 4.65
C GLN A 12 -2.99 -16.27 4.29
N LEU A 13 -3.98 -17.01 3.79
CA LEU A 13 -5.33 -16.48 3.57
C LEU A 13 -5.95 -15.93 4.88
N ARG A 14 -5.83 -16.69 5.99
CA ARG A 14 -6.33 -16.26 7.30
C ARG A 14 -5.64 -14.98 7.78
N ALA A 15 -4.32 -14.89 7.64
CA ALA A 15 -3.57 -13.69 8.02
C ALA A 15 -4.03 -12.46 7.22
N THR A 16 -4.29 -12.61 5.92
CA THR A 16 -4.82 -11.52 5.11
C THR A 16 -6.23 -11.12 5.49
N LEU A 17 -7.13 -12.06 5.76
CA LEU A 17 -8.48 -11.72 6.24
C LEU A 17 -8.43 -10.97 7.58
N GLN A 18 -7.52 -11.36 8.48
CA GLN A 18 -7.27 -10.66 9.74
C GLN A 18 -6.74 -9.24 9.52
N GLU A 19 -5.78 -9.08 8.61
CA GLU A 19 -5.20 -7.78 8.27
C GLU A 19 -6.25 -6.86 7.61
N LEU A 20 -7.04 -7.36 6.66
CA LEU A 20 -8.13 -6.62 6.02
C LEU A 20 -9.18 -6.18 7.05
N SER A 21 -9.56 -7.06 7.96
CA SER A 21 -10.47 -6.71 9.06
C SER A 21 -9.88 -5.58 9.90
N ALA A 22 -8.61 -5.69 10.31
CA ALA A 22 -7.92 -4.66 11.11
C ALA A 22 -7.87 -3.30 10.40
N ILE A 23 -7.69 -3.29 9.08
CA ILE A 23 -7.72 -2.07 8.24
C ILE A 23 -9.10 -1.43 8.26
N GLU A 24 -10.17 -2.22 8.13
CA GLU A 24 -11.55 -1.72 8.23
C GLU A 24 -11.86 -1.17 9.63
N GLU A 25 -11.41 -1.84 10.69
CA GLU A 25 -11.58 -1.36 12.06
C GLU A 25 -10.83 -0.05 12.31
N TRP A 26 -9.63 0.06 11.77
CA TRP A 26 -8.86 1.30 11.81
C TRP A 26 -9.58 2.42 11.04
N ALA A 27 -10.07 2.16 9.83
CA ALA A 27 -10.77 3.16 9.02
C ALA A 27 -12.04 3.66 9.72
N ARG A 28 -12.77 2.78 10.41
CA ARG A 28 -13.94 3.15 11.24
C ARG A 28 -13.56 4.07 12.40
N ARG A 29 -12.38 3.88 13.01
CA ARG A 29 -11.91 4.68 14.16
C ARG A 29 -11.37 6.05 13.76
N VAL A 30 -10.62 6.13 12.66
CA VAL A 30 -9.92 7.37 12.25
C VAL A 30 -10.85 8.40 11.58
N GLY A 31 -12.08 8.01 11.22
CA GLY A 31 -13.10 8.94 10.71
C GLY A 31 -13.49 10.10 11.66
N GLY A 32 -12.98 10.14 12.89
CA GLY A 32 -13.29 11.14 13.92
C GLY A 32 -12.32 12.31 14.09
N GLY A 33 -11.16 12.33 13.42
CA GLY A 33 -10.25 13.48 13.49
C GLY A 33 -8.80 13.12 13.80
N GLY A 34 -7.91 13.71 13.02
CA GLY A 34 -6.47 13.55 13.12
C GLY A 34 -5.90 14.16 14.38
N GLY A 35 -4.98 13.44 15.00
CA GLY A 35 -4.28 13.88 16.20
C GLY A 35 -3.31 12.79 16.64
N GLY A 36 -2.32 12.53 15.80
CA GLY A 36 -1.26 11.58 16.10
C GLY A 36 -0.01 12.25 16.57
N GLY A 37 0.30 12.13 17.86
CA GLY A 37 1.55 12.61 18.44
C GLY A 37 2.78 12.06 17.67
N PRO A 38 3.89 12.81 17.64
CA PRO A 38 5.07 12.47 16.83
C PRO A 38 5.80 11.19 17.25
N ASP A 39 5.48 10.61 18.43
CA ASP A 39 6.33 9.60 19.09
C ASP A 39 5.73 8.18 19.20
N GLU A 40 4.53 7.92 18.66
CA GLU A 40 4.02 6.53 18.68
C GLU A 40 4.65 5.70 17.56
N TYR A 41 5.43 4.69 17.98
CA TYR A 41 6.01 3.70 17.09
C TYR A 41 4.94 2.68 16.67
N PRO A 42 4.95 2.22 15.40
CA PRO A 42 4.07 1.15 14.98
C PRO A 42 4.32 -0.11 15.81
N THR A 43 3.23 -0.68 16.29
CA THR A 43 3.23 -1.94 17.04
C THR A 43 3.23 -3.13 16.08
N PRO A 44 3.66 -4.33 16.52
CA PRO A 44 3.63 -5.54 15.69
C PRO A 44 2.23 -5.97 15.23
N VAL A 45 1.17 -5.42 15.81
CA VAL A 45 -0.23 -5.73 15.48
C VAL A 45 -0.86 -4.69 14.55
N ASP A 46 -0.19 -3.56 14.29
CA ASP A 46 -0.72 -2.55 13.38
C ASP A 46 -0.67 -3.07 11.94
N PRO A 47 -1.78 -2.96 11.18
CA PRO A 47 -1.80 -3.44 9.81
C PRO A 47 -0.87 -2.60 8.94
N VAL A 48 -0.11 -3.29 8.08
CA VAL A 48 0.83 -2.66 7.16
C VAL A 48 0.34 -2.80 5.73
N LEU A 49 0.33 -1.67 5.02
CA LEU A 49 -0.01 -1.59 3.60
C LEU A 49 1.24 -1.36 2.77
N CYS A 50 1.26 -1.95 1.59
CA CYS A 50 2.19 -1.63 0.52
C CYS A 50 1.53 -0.60 -0.41
N VAL A 51 2.24 0.49 -0.68
CA VAL A 51 1.85 1.53 -1.63
C VAL A 51 2.88 1.55 -2.75
N GLU A 52 2.40 1.27 -3.96
CA GLU A 52 3.22 1.30 -5.17
C GLU A 52 2.99 2.61 -5.90
N THR A 53 4.10 3.28 -6.22
CA THR A 53 4.09 4.58 -6.89
C THR A 53 4.92 4.52 -8.15
N MET A 54 4.41 5.12 -9.23
CA MET A 54 5.17 5.39 -10.44
C MET A 54 5.44 6.88 -10.53
N THR A 55 6.70 7.25 -10.74
CA THR A 55 7.11 8.65 -10.87
C THR A 55 7.65 8.92 -12.25
N GLY A 56 7.19 10.01 -12.87
CA GLY A 56 7.76 10.53 -14.11
C GLY A 56 7.87 12.04 -14.05
N SER A 57 9.05 12.59 -14.31
CA SER A 57 9.31 14.03 -14.24
C SER A 57 8.89 14.67 -12.89
N GLY A 58 9.14 13.97 -11.79
CA GLY A 58 8.74 14.40 -10.43
C GLY A 58 7.24 14.28 -10.13
N MET A 59 6.42 13.81 -11.07
CA MET A 59 4.99 13.58 -10.84
C MET A 59 4.76 12.17 -10.27
N HIS A 60 4.45 12.11 -8.98
CA HIS A 60 4.17 10.87 -8.26
C HIS A 60 2.72 10.40 -8.43
N ARG A 61 2.52 9.20 -8.97
CA ARG A 61 1.21 8.56 -9.10
C ARG A 61 1.17 7.24 -8.34
N VAL A 62 0.31 7.14 -7.34
CA VAL A 62 0.02 5.86 -6.66
C VAL A 62 -0.78 4.97 -7.60
N VAL A 63 -0.25 3.79 -7.92
CA VAL A 63 -0.84 2.82 -8.87
C VAL A 63 -1.50 1.62 -8.17
N ALA A 64 -1.04 1.30 -6.96
CA ALA A 64 -1.63 0.25 -6.14
C ALA A 64 -1.50 0.54 -4.64
N ILE A 65 -2.51 0.09 -3.88
CA ILE A 65 -2.49 -0.04 -2.43
C ILE A 65 -2.90 -1.48 -2.13
N SER A 66 -2.03 -2.22 -1.47
CA SER A 66 -2.20 -3.65 -1.21
C SER A 66 -1.78 -4.03 0.21
N SER A 67 -2.18 -5.23 0.61
CA SER A 67 -1.70 -5.89 1.82
C SER A 67 -0.18 -6.04 1.79
N ALA A 68 0.51 -5.70 2.88
CA ALA A 68 1.95 -6.00 3.00
C ALA A 68 2.22 -7.49 3.25
N THR A 69 1.22 -8.22 3.78
CA THR A 69 1.29 -9.67 4.03
C THR A 69 1.09 -10.49 2.75
N ILE A 70 0.21 -10.06 1.84
CA ILE A 70 0.05 -10.62 0.49
C ILE A 70 -0.06 -9.47 -0.53
N PRO A 71 1.05 -9.08 -1.19
CA PRO A 71 1.08 -7.96 -2.14
C PRO A 71 0.08 -8.07 -3.31
N ALA A 72 -0.32 -9.29 -3.68
CA ALA A 72 -1.31 -9.54 -4.74
C ALA A 72 -2.75 -9.16 -4.36
N VAL A 73 -3.03 -8.94 -3.07
CA VAL A 73 -4.38 -8.62 -2.59
C VAL A 73 -4.51 -7.12 -2.45
N ARG A 74 -5.31 -6.50 -3.33
CA ARG A 74 -5.71 -5.10 -3.20
C ARG A 74 -6.54 -4.91 -1.95
N THR A 75 -6.20 -3.90 -1.18
CA THR A 75 -6.94 -3.56 0.03
C THR A 75 -8.06 -2.58 -0.33
N PRO A 76 -9.34 -2.93 -0.12
CA PRO A 76 -10.41 -1.96 -0.21
C PRO A 76 -10.27 -0.97 0.93
N LEU A 77 -9.97 0.28 0.59
CA LEU A 77 -9.82 1.36 1.56
C LEU A 77 -10.83 2.45 1.23
N ALA A 78 -11.49 3.00 2.24
CA ALA A 78 -12.34 4.17 2.06
C ALA A 78 -11.53 5.34 1.47
N GLU A 79 -12.19 6.23 0.72
CA GLU A 79 -11.48 7.29 -0.02
C GLU A 79 -10.70 8.25 0.88
N ALA A 80 -11.24 8.65 2.04
CA ALA A 80 -10.54 9.57 2.93
C ALA A 80 -9.18 9.00 3.42
N PRO A 81 -9.13 7.77 3.95
CA PRO A 81 -7.84 7.15 4.25
C PRO A 81 -6.94 6.90 3.03
N ALA A 82 -7.50 6.52 1.88
CA ALA A 82 -6.72 6.35 0.66
C ALA A 82 -6.07 7.67 0.21
N ALA A 83 -6.79 8.78 0.31
CA ALA A 83 -6.27 10.12 0.03
C ALA A 83 -5.16 10.52 1.02
N ALA A 84 -5.31 10.20 2.31
CA ALA A 84 -4.27 10.43 3.31
C ALA A 84 -2.98 9.66 3.00
N LEU A 85 -3.08 8.37 2.62
CA LEU A 85 -1.93 7.56 2.21
C LEU A 85 -1.26 8.12 0.95
N ARG A 86 -2.04 8.46 -0.08
CA ARG A 86 -1.51 9.06 -1.33
C ARG A 86 -0.75 10.35 -1.04
N SER A 87 -1.31 11.21 -0.20
CA SER A 87 -0.69 12.49 0.18
C SER A 87 0.62 12.29 0.95
N LEU A 88 0.61 11.38 1.94
CA LEU A 88 1.78 11.06 2.75
C LEU A 88 2.94 10.48 1.90
N VAL A 89 2.64 9.52 1.03
CA VAL A 89 3.66 8.89 0.17
C VAL A 89 4.22 9.89 -0.84
N ARG A 90 3.35 10.72 -1.44
CA ARG A 90 3.80 11.75 -2.37
C ARG A 90 4.73 12.76 -1.68
N ALA A 91 4.36 13.25 -0.50
CA ALA A 91 5.19 14.17 0.27
C ALA A 91 6.55 13.56 0.64
N LEU A 92 6.62 12.26 0.95
CA LEU A 92 7.90 11.57 1.15
C LEU A 92 8.75 11.60 -0.13
N LEU A 93 8.16 11.24 -1.28
CA LEU A 93 8.90 11.15 -2.54
C LEU A 93 9.41 12.52 -3.02
N ASP A 94 8.60 13.56 -2.81
CA ASP A 94 9.00 14.95 -3.01
C ASP A 94 10.19 15.31 -2.10
N LEU A 95 10.15 14.91 -0.82
CA LEU A 95 11.20 15.20 0.17
C LEU A 95 12.53 14.51 -0.15
N VAL A 96 12.51 13.26 -0.63
CA VAL A 96 13.73 12.53 -1.02
C VAL A 96 14.22 12.90 -2.42
N GLY A 97 13.50 13.77 -3.14
CA GLY A 97 13.86 14.22 -4.48
C GLY A 97 13.79 13.11 -5.53
N HIS A 98 12.84 12.17 -5.38
CA HIS A 98 12.66 11.09 -6.36
C HIS A 98 12.02 11.64 -7.63
N GLN A 99 12.70 11.55 -8.78
CA GLN A 99 12.21 12.20 -10.01
C GLN A 99 11.69 11.23 -11.06
N GLU A 100 12.14 9.98 -11.05
CA GLU A 100 11.80 8.99 -12.08
C GLU A 100 11.78 7.58 -11.53
N GLY A 101 10.86 6.77 -12.06
CA GLY A 101 10.79 5.34 -11.81
C GLY A 101 9.89 4.94 -10.64
N PRO A 102 9.83 3.62 -10.36
CA PRO A 102 8.95 3.07 -9.35
C PRO A 102 9.46 3.34 -7.93
N ALA A 103 8.52 3.37 -6.99
CA ALA A 103 8.79 3.38 -5.56
C ALA A 103 7.81 2.47 -4.82
N HIS A 104 8.33 1.74 -3.83
CA HIS A 104 7.59 0.86 -2.96
C HIS A 104 7.66 1.38 -1.53
N THR A 105 6.52 1.79 -0.99
CA THR A 105 6.43 2.35 0.37
C THR A 105 5.57 1.46 1.25
N LYS A 106 6.08 1.06 2.41
CA LYS A 106 5.30 0.37 3.43
C LYS A 106 4.79 1.38 4.45
N VAL A 107 3.50 1.32 4.74
CA VAL A 107 2.81 2.25 5.65
C VAL A 107 2.07 1.45 6.70
N ALA A 108 2.40 1.65 7.97
CA ALA A 108 1.63 1.11 9.09
C ALA A 108 0.45 2.02 9.42
N LEU A 109 -0.70 1.44 9.70
CA LEU A 109 -1.91 2.15 10.10
C LEU A 109 -2.02 2.14 11.62
N THR A 110 -1.46 3.17 12.27
CA THR A 110 -1.47 3.29 13.74
C THR A 110 -2.77 3.94 14.23
N ALA A 111 -3.08 3.82 15.53
CA ALA A 111 -4.23 4.50 16.14
C ALA A 111 -4.23 6.03 15.92
N HIS A 112 -3.05 6.59 15.71
CA HIS A 112 -2.77 8.01 15.52
C HIS A 112 -2.67 8.45 14.06
N GLY A 113 -2.83 7.51 13.11
CA GLY A 113 -2.81 7.77 11.68
C GLY A 113 -1.73 6.96 10.93
N PRO A 114 -1.62 7.15 9.61
CA PRO A 114 -0.66 6.42 8.79
C PRO A 114 0.78 6.86 9.07
N ARG A 115 1.69 5.89 9.17
CA ARG A 115 3.14 6.09 9.39
C ARG A 115 3.96 5.29 8.40
N ILE A 116 4.96 5.92 7.79
CA ILE A 116 5.87 5.24 6.86
C ILE A 116 6.87 4.42 7.66
N VAL A 117 6.99 3.13 7.35
CA VAL A 117 7.91 2.21 8.04
C VAL A 117 9.07 1.74 7.16
N ALA A 118 8.91 1.80 5.84
CA ALA A 118 9.98 1.54 4.89
C ALA A 118 9.66 2.20 3.54
N CYS A 119 10.71 2.59 2.81
CA CYS A 119 10.60 3.03 1.43
C CYS A 119 11.77 2.46 0.63
N ARG A 120 11.50 1.98 -0.59
CA ARG A 120 12.50 1.57 -1.57
C ARG A 120 12.21 2.23 -2.90
N LEU A 121 13.26 2.73 -3.55
CA LEU A 121 13.21 3.38 -4.84
C LEU A 121 13.86 2.47 -5.89
N GLY A 122 13.34 2.48 -7.12
CA GLY A 122 14.01 1.90 -8.29
C GLY A 122 13.83 0.40 -8.51
N GLU A 123 13.21 -0.35 -7.59
CA GLU A 123 12.77 -1.72 -7.86
C GLU A 123 11.39 -1.66 -8.52
N ALA A 124 11.24 -2.15 -9.75
CA ALA A 124 9.91 -2.38 -10.34
C ALA A 124 9.37 -3.71 -9.82
N MET A 125 8.10 -3.75 -9.39
CA MET A 125 7.39 -5.03 -9.30
C MET A 125 7.47 -5.72 -10.68
N PRO A 126 7.78 -7.03 -10.76
CA PRO A 126 7.67 -7.74 -12.03
C PRO A 126 6.28 -7.48 -12.58
N ALA A 127 6.23 -6.96 -13.81
CA ALA A 127 4.99 -6.62 -14.50
C ALA A 127 4.01 -7.79 -14.33
N GLN A 128 2.88 -7.54 -13.68
CA GLN A 128 1.73 -8.41 -13.80
C GLN A 128 1.46 -8.50 -15.31
N PRO A 129 1.39 -9.68 -15.93
CA PRO A 129 1.11 -9.77 -17.35
C PRO A 129 -0.22 -9.06 -17.59
N GLU A 130 -0.12 -7.93 -18.30
CA GLU A 130 -1.25 -7.21 -18.88
C GLU A 130 -2.12 -8.26 -19.57
N GLU A 131 -3.34 -8.43 -19.07
CA GLU A 131 -4.34 -9.29 -19.67
C GLU A 131 -4.52 -8.78 -21.10
N ALA A 132 -3.97 -9.54 -22.05
CA ALA A 132 -3.98 -9.20 -23.46
C ALA A 132 -5.42 -8.88 -23.85
N ALA A 133 -5.67 -7.60 -24.15
CA ALA A 133 -6.81 -7.18 -24.92
C ALA A 133 -6.72 -7.90 -26.27
N GLY A 134 -7.34 -9.08 -26.33
CA GLY A 134 -7.53 -9.80 -27.58
C GLY A 134 -8.36 -8.94 -28.52
N PRO A 135 -8.06 -8.93 -29.82
CA PRO A 135 -8.85 -8.17 -30.76
C PRO A 135 -10.25 -8.79 -30.82
N VAL A 136 -11.28 -7.96 -30.63
CA VAL A 136 -12.61 -8.27 -31.15
C VAL A 136 -12.49 -8.31 -32.67
N ALA A 137 -12.61 -9.51 -33.22
CA ALA A 137 -12.88 -9.77 -34.62
C ALA A 137 -14.28 -10.36 -34.73
#